data_AF-A0A1Z9M669-F1
#
_entry.id   AF-A0A1Z9M669-F1
#
_cell.length_a   1.000
_cell.length_b   1.000
_cell.length_c   1.000
_cell.angle_alpha   90.00
_cell.angle_beta   90.00
_cell.angle_gamma   90.00
#
_symmetry.space_group_name_H-M   'P 1'
#
loop_
_entity.id
_entity.type
_entity.pdbx_description
1 polymer ?
#
loop_
_entity_poly.entity_id
_entity_poly.type
_entity_poly.pdbx_seq_one_letter_code
_entity_poly.pdbx_strand_id
1 'polypeptide(L)'
;MDNCYLSSDVDFLREILDNSTETVNMEMDDPSWFPGTSIGNGNGIIEPLEICSQTWENGRLVLLDCGAHELNGVYHWCQLSGDLPESLISLTELETFILDYNNFSGIVPEHVCTMNFDFSDYSSFSLNGNEFCPPYPECIEPYMGWQNSQDCELSECYDVGVRDFISFEYNGDNVLNTYEDFSGEPYLGFHIYNDGPDCFQYPGVRVTSDTPGVSFYGYGDDQEVFETWWYGMFSQQEEGFVLGFDVSPYVPEGTVITFTAESTTLHCEDSCLGSDDPYCHECPPTDPISISVTVGESFTNSVGDSNLDGEVNVLDVVETVGYIVFNESHYYYDLTFLMSDINTDNLVNVQDVVMMVSIILEI
;
A
#
# COMPACT_ATOMS: atom_id res chain seq x y z
N MET A 1 0.28 30.08 36.10
CA MET A 1 1.37 29.11 35.97
C MET A 1 1.74 29.23 34.51
N ASP A 2 2.97 29.66 34.22
CA ASP A 2 3.43 29.68 32.84
C ASP A 2 3.49 28.22 32.38
N ASN A 3 2.65 27.85 31.41
CA ASN A 3 2.76 26.55 30.78
C ASN A 3 4.11 26.54 30.05
N CYS A 4 5.03 25.69 30.48
CA CYS A 4 6.29 25.51 29.78
C CYS A 4 6.03 24.55 28.62
N TYR A 5 6.28 25.00 27.39
CA TYR A 5 6.21 24.18 26.17
C TYR A 5 7.63 23.71 25.81
N LEU A 6 7.79 22.45 25.42
CA LEU A 6 9.08 21.93 24.97
C LEU A 6 9.46 22.58 23.64
N SER A 7 10.69 23.06 23.52
CA SER A 7 11.10 23.82 22.34
C SER A 7 11.04 23.01 21.05
N SER A 8 11.36 21.71 21.07
CA SER A 8 11.29 20.85 19.89
C SER A 8 9.88 20.79 19.30
N ASP A 9 8.86 20.64 20.15
CA ASP A 9 7.47 20.54 19.72
C ASP A 9 6.98 21.90 19.17
N VAL A 10 7.44 23.01 19.75
CA VAL A 10 7.16 24.36 19.24
C VAL A 10 7.92 24.65 17.94
N ASP A 11 9.13 24.12 17.78
CA ASP A 11 9.93 24.27 16.57
C ASP A 11 9.28 23.51 15.40
N PHE A 12 8.72 22.31 15.62
CA PHE A 12 7.89 21.61 14.64
C PHE A 12 6.70 22.46 14.16
N LEU A 13 5.93 23.04 15.09
CA LEU A 13 4.80 23.91 14.74
C LEU A 13 5.25 25.16 13.97
N ARG A 14 6.45 25.67 14.28
CA ARG A 14 7.04 26.79 13.55
C ARG A 14 7.43 26.38 12.14
N GLU A 15 7.99 25.20 11.93
CA GLU A 15 8.33 24.69 10.60
C GLU A 15 7.08 24.55 9.72
N ILE A 16 5.98 24.01 10.26
CA ILE A 16 4.68 24.00 9.56
C ILE A 16 4.25 25.42 9.15
N LEU A 17 4.32 26.37 10.09
CA LEU A 17 3.92 27.75 9.83
C LEU A 17 4.81 28.44 8.80
N ASP A 18 6.13 28.25 8.90
CA ASP A 18 7.12 28.82 7.97
C ASP A 18 6.89 28.29 6.54
N ASN A 19 6.55 27.00 6.41
CA ASN A 19 6.16 26.36 5.14
C ASN A 19 4.82 26.87 4.59
N SER A 20 3.98 27.43 5.46
CA SER A 20 2.62 27.90 5.12
C SER A 20 2.51 29.42 4.96
N THR A 21 3.61 30.15 4.92
CA THR A 21 3.58 31.64 4.98
C THR A 21 2.76 32.33 3.89
N GLU A 22 2.58 31.70 2.73
CA GLU A 22 1.79 32.25 1.61
C GLU A 22 0.31 31.82 1.62
N THR A 23 -0.02 30.75 2.35
CA THR A 23 -1.30 30.02 2.27
C THR A 23 -2.09 30.06 3.57
N VAL A 24 -1.40 30.17 4.72
CA VAL A 24 -1.97 30.07 6.06
C VAL A 24 -3.17 31.00 6.24
N ASN A 25 -4.26 30.45 6.75
CA ASN A 25 -5.44 31.23 7.02
C ASN A 25 -5.25 32.10 8.26
N MET A 26 -5.11 33.41 8.03
CA MET A 26 -4.93 34.44 9.07
C MET A 26 -6.05 34.54 10.09
N GLU A 27 -7.20 33.91 9.86
CA GLU A 27 -8.25 33.84 10.87
C GLU A 27 -7.73 33.14 12.16
N MET A 28 -6.67 32.30 12.12
CA MET A 28 -6.21 31.47 13.27
C MET A 28 -5.66 32.32 14.41
N ASP A 29 -5.26 33.55 14.08
CA ASP A 29 -4.90 34.58 15.06
C ASP A 29 -6.11 35.02 15.90
N ASP A 30 -7.35 34.83 15.44
CA ASP A 30 -8.55 35.15 16.22
C ASP A 30 -8.82 34.05 17.28
N PRO A 31 -8.86 34.38 18.58
CA PRO A 31 -9.14 33.43 19.66
C PRO A 31 -10.49 32.72 19.55
N SER A 32 -11.42 33.22 18.74
CA SER A 32 -12.73 32.63 18.53
C SER A 32 -12.71 31.39 17.61
N TRP A 33 -11.61 31.15 16.88
CA TRP A 33 -11.59 30.04 15.93
C TRP A 33 -11.44 28.67 16.61
N PHE A 34 -10.58 28.49 17.62
CA PHE A 34 -10.56 27.27 18.44
C PHE A 34 -11.07 27.54 19.87
N PRO A 35 -12.39 27.59 20.10
CA PRO A 35 -12.93 27.95 21.40
C PRO A 35 -12.59 26.89 22.46
N GLY A 36 -11.66 27.22 23.36
CA GLY A 36 -11.26 26.37 24.49
C GLY A 36 -9.82 25.85 24.42
N THR A 37 -9.20 25.89 23.24
CA THR A 37 -7.80 25.47 23.00
C THR A 37 -6.97 26.56 22.32
N SER A 38 -7.60 27.56 21.66
CA SER A 38 -6.91 28.67 21.00
C SER A 38 -6.21 29.58 22.01
N ILE A 39 -4.96 29.91 21.68
CA ILE A 39 -4.19 31.00 22.29
C ILE A 39 -4.05 32.21 21.35
N GLY A 40 -4.80 32.23 20.24
CA GLY A 40 -4.84 33.34 19.29
C GLY A 40 -5.09 34.67 19.99
N ASN A 41 -4.39 35.71 19.57
CA ASN A 41 -4.40 36.98 20.28
C ASN A 41 -4.83 38.19 19.43
N GLY A 42 -5.07 37.99 18.14
CA GLY A 42 -5.61 38.98 17.21
C GLY A 42 -4.63 40.12 16.91
N ASN A 43 -3.32 39.88 16.98
CA ASN A 43 -2.31 40.92 16.76
C ASN A 43 -1.93 41.12 15.28
N GLY A 44 -2.47 40.29 14.38
CA GLY A 44 -2.20 40.26 12.95
C GLY A 44 -1.00 39.41 12.54
N ILE A 45 -0.45 38.59 13.44
CA ILE A 45 0.69 37.69 13.22
C ILE A 45 0.34 36.35 13.85
N ILE A 46 0.28 35.29 13.04
CA ILE A 46 0.12 33.93 13.54
C ILE A 46 1.43 33.46 14.17
N GLU A 47 1.33 32.88 15.36
CA GLU A 47 2.41 32.24 16.10
C GLU A 47 2.24 30.71 16.15
N PRO A 48 3.31 29.92 16.41
CA PRO A 48 3.23 28.45 16.37
C PRO A 48 2.19 27.83 17.30
N LEU A 49 1.89 28.48 18.42
CA LEU A 49 0.90 27.96 19.38
C LEU A 49 -0.55 28.32 18.98
N GLU A 50 -0.75 29.13 17.94
CA GLU A 50 -2.06 29.61 17.47
C GLU A 50 -2.61 28.80 16.29
N ILE A 51 -1.77 27.99 15.63
CA ILE A 51 -2.21 27.12 14.54
C ILE A 51 -2.90 25.88 15.08
N CYS A 52 -3.97 25.46 14.40
CA CYS A 52 -4.69 24.23 14.71
C CYS A 52 -5.25 24.15 16.14
N SER A 53 -6.03 23.12 16.43
CA SER A 53 -6.36 22.79 17.81
C SER A 53 -5.19 22.01 18.42
N GLN A 54 -4.74 22.45 19.60
CA GLN A 54 -3.61 21.84 20.31
C GLN A 54 -4.00 21.41 21.71
N THR A 55 -3.55 20.22 22.14
CA THR A 55 -3.56 19.82 23.56
C THR A 55 -2.15 19.51 24.02
N TRP A 56 -1.78 20.04 25.19
CA TRP A 56 -0.46 19.91 25.76
C TRP A 56 -0.51 19.29 27.15
N GLU A 57 0.32 18.27 27.39
CA GLU A 57 0.47 17.64 28.70
C GLU A 57 1.94 17.65 29.13
N ASN A 58 2.21 18.13 30.36
CA ASN A 58 3.56 18.24 30.91
C ASN A 58 4.56 18.99 29.99
N GLY A 59 4.05 19.88 29.13
CA GLY A 59 4.83 20.65 28.18
C GLY A 59 5.11 19.96 26.84
N ARG A 60 4.53 18.79 26.59
CA ARG A 60 4.60 18.04 25.33
C ARG A 60 3.30 18.16 24.56
N LEU A 61 3.38 18.20 23.24
CA LEU A 61 2.21 18.20 22.36
C LEU A 61 1.63 16.78 22.30
N VAL A 62 0.37 16.63 22.66
CA VAL A 62 -0.34 15.33 22.71
C VAL A 62 -1.43 15.25 21.63
N LEU A 63 -1.98 16.40 21.23
CA LEU A 63 -2.95 16.48 20.13
C LEU A 63 -2.61 17.67 19.25
N LEU A 64 -2.59 17.44 17.94
CA LEU A 64 -2.61 18.45 16.90
C LEU A 64 -3.70 18.11 15.89
N ASP A 65 -4.72 18.95 15.81
CA ASP A 65 -5.84 18.80 14.88
C ASP A 65 -6.02 20.07 14.04
N CYS A 66 -5.60 19.96 12.79
CA CYS A 66 -5.66 21.00 11.77
C CYS A 66 -6.82 20.77 10.77
N GLY A 67 -7.77 19.90 11.11
CA GLY A 67 -8.95 19.63 10.30
C GLY A 67 -9.89 20.82 10.18
N ALA A 68 -10.90 20.67 9.32
CA ALA A 68 -11.89 21.73 9.11
C ALA A 68 -12.71 21.99 10.38
N HIS A 69 -12.76 23.24 10.83
CA HIS A 69 -13.51 23.64 12.01
C HIS A 69 -14.86 24.26 11.63
N GLU A 70 -15.96 23.73 12.16
CA GLU A 70 -17.30 24.31 11.97
C GLU A 70 -17.59 25.39 13.01
N LEU A 71 -17.72 26.65 12.57
CA LEU A 71 -18.16 27.76 13.39
C LEU A 71 -19.46 28.35 12.84
N ASN A 72 -20.54 28.30 13.63
CA ASN A 72 -21.86 28.83 13.27
C ASN A 72 -22.45 28.26 11.95
N GLY A 73 -22.18 26.98 11.63
CA GLY A 73 -22.67 26.36 10.39
C GLY A 73 -21.82 26.65 9.14
N VAL A 74 -20.63 27.22 9.32
CA VAL A 74 -19.64 27.47 8.27
C VAL A 74 -18.37 26.71 8.60
N TYR A 75 -17.83 25.98 7.62
CA TYR A 75 -16.54 25.30 7.75
C TYR A 75 -15.40 26.24 7.42
N HIS A 76 -14.34 26.20 8.22
CA HIS A 76 -13.12 26.97 8.06
C HIS A 76 -11.93 26.01 8.00
N TRP A 77 -11.03 26.22 7.04
CA TRP A 77 -9.83 25.41 6.84
C TRP A 77 -8.59 26.19 7.24
N CYS A 78 -7.58 25.50 7.78
CA CYS A 78 -6.33 26.11 8.22
C CYS A 78 -5.46 26.58 7.04
N GLN A 79 -5.60 25.95 5.87
CA GLN A 79 -4.84 26.27 4.64
C GLN A 79 -3.32 26.16 4.87
N LEU A 80 -2.89 25.19 5.67
CA LEU A 80 -1.48 24.90 5.88
C LEU A 80 -0.90 24.22 4.65
N SER A 81 0.37 24.46 4.32
CA SER A 81 0.99 23.94 3.11
C SER A 81 2.46 23.60 3.27
N GLY A 82 3.03 23.05 2.19
CA GLY A 82 4.42 22.63 2.10
C GLY A 82 4.64 21.22 2.65
N ASP A 83 5.91 20.83 2.77
CA ASP A 83 6.25 19.46 3.13
C ASP A 83 6.04 19.18 4.62
N LEU A 84 5.77 17.91 4.95
CA LEU A 84 5.69 17.47 6.34
C LEU A 84 7.10 17.48 6.96
N PRO A 85 7.38 18.25 8.03
CA PRO A 85 8.74 18.41 8.52
C PRO A 85 9.32 17.13 9.15
N GLU A 86 10.61 16.84 8.92
CA GLU A 86 11.32 15.71 9.56
C GLU A 86 11.31 15.79 11.10
N SER A 87 11.18 17.01 11.65
CA SER A 87 11.08 17.25 13.09
C SER A 87 9.84 16.61 13.73
N LEU A 88 8.89 16.10 12.94
CA LEU A 88 7.77 15.26 13.39
C LEU A 88 8.21 14.12 14.32
N ILE A 89 9.38 13.52 14.07
CA ILE A 89 9.95 12.44 14.89
C ILE A 89 10.18 12.84 16.35
N SER A 90 10.26 14.14 16.64
CA SER A 90 10.45 14.65 18.00
C SER A 90 9.18 14.63 18.85
N LEU A 91 7.99 14.49 18.24
CA LEU A 91 6.69 14.52 18.90
C LEU A 91 6.31 13.18 19.55
N THR A 92 7.19 12.70 20.44
CA THR A 92 7.09 11.38 21.07
C THR A 92 5.89 11.11 21.98
N GLU A 93 5.12 12.13 22.33
CA GLU A 93 3.88 11.98 23.14
C GLU A 93 2.62 12.31 22.33
N LEU A 94 2.74 12.49 21.01
CA LEU A 94 1.60 12.79 20.15
C LEU A 94 0.70 11.56 20.02
N GLU A 95 -0.56 11.71 20.39
CA GLU A 95 -1.60 10.67 20.34
C GLU A 95 -2.63 10.95 19.25
N THR A 96 -2.75 12.22 18.83
CA THR A 96 -3.68 12.64 17.77
C THR A 96 -2.99 13.58 16.81
N PHE A 97 -3.02 13.25 15.52
CA PHE A 97 -2.40 14.00 14.43
C PHE A 97 -3.30 14.02 13.20
N ILE A 98 -4.08 15.10 13.08
CA ILE A 98 -5.06 15.28 11.99
C ILE A 98 -4.64 16.49 11.15
N LEU A 99 -4.39 16.29 9.86
CA LEU A 99 -4.02 17.33 8.89
C LEU A 99 -5.02 17.45 7.73
N ASP A 100 -6.23 16.93 7.91
CA ASP A 100 -7.23 16.81 6.86
C ASP A 100 -7.55 18.12 6.12
N TYR A 101 -7.70 18.03 4.81
CA TYR A 101 -8.15 19.11 3.93
C TYR A 101 -7.28 20.38 4.03
N ASN A 102 -5.97 20.20 3.95
CA ASN A 102 -4.98 21.27 3.83
C ASN A 102 -4.28 21.18 2.46
N ASN A 103 -3.14 21.85 2.32
CA ASN A 103 -2.34 21.94 1.11
C ASN A 103 -0.92 21.38 1.34
N PHE A 104 -0.78 20.40 2.25
CA PHE A 104 0.53 19.75 2.47
C PHE A 104 0.95 18.97 1.23
N SER A 105 2.21 19.05 0.88
CA SER A 105 2.78 18.49 -0.36
C SER A 105 4.02 17.65 -0.10
N GLY A 106 4.64 17.16 -1.18
CA GLY A 106 5.89 16.39 -1.07
C GLY A 106 5.66 14.98 -0.54
N ILE A 107 6.73 14.32 -0.13
CA ILE A 107 6.69 12.92 0.34
C ILE A 107 6.39 12.89 1.84
N VAL A 108 5.59 11.93 2.29
CA VAL A 108 5.41 11.67 3.73
C VAL A 108 6.65 10.95 4.26
N PRO A 109 7.38 11.50 5.27
CA PRO A 109 8.58 10.86 5.77
C PRO A 109 8.32 9.49 6.40
N GLU A 110 9.18 8.51 6.12
CA GLU A 110 9.13 7.13 6.64
C GLU A 110 9.07 7.05 8.19
N HIS A 111 9.58 8.09 8.86
CA HIS A 111 9.55 8.21 10.31
C HIS A 111 8.14 8.21 10.91
N VAL A 112 7.10 8.53 10.13
CA VAL A 112 5.70 8.39 10.57
C VAL A 112 5.42 6.97 11.07
N CYS A 113 6.00 5.94 10.44
CA CYS A 113 5.86 4.54 10.86
C CYS A 113 6.48 4.22 12.22
N THR A 114 7.32 5.12 12.76
CA THR A 114 7.89 4.96 14.11
C THR A 114 7.01 5.57 15.19
N MET A 115 5.95 6.29 14.82
CA MET A 115 5.01 6.91 15.73
C MET A 115 3.96 5.90 16.19
N ASN A 116 3.44 6.09 17.40
CA ASN A 116 2.51 5.15 18.03
C ASN A 116 1.06 5.60 17.81
N PHE A 117 0.63 5.66 16.55
CA PHE A 117 -0.75 5.93 16.17
C PHE A 117 -1.49 4.64 15.81
N ASP A 118 -2.81 4.66 16.00
CA ASP A 118 -3.69 3.71 15.33
C ASP A 118 -4.08 4.33 13.97
N PHE A 119 -3.31 4.02 12.92
CA PHE A 119 -3.52 4.61 11.59
C PHE A 119 -4.91 4.26 11.00
N SER A 120 -5.56 3.21 11.51
CA SER A 120 -6.92 2.85 11.09
C SER A 120 -8.01 3.70 11.76
N ASP A 121 -7.68 4.38 12.86
CA ASP A 121 -8.59 5.29 13.55
C ASP A 121 -8.41 6.73 13.03
N TYR A 122 -9.30 7.12 12.12
CA TYR A 122 -9.40 8.47 11.55
C TYR A 122 -9.59 9.59 12.60
N SER A 123 -9.96 9.27 13.83
CA SER A 123 -10.01 10.25 14.92
C SER A 123 -8.66 10.47 15.60
N SER A 124 -7.70 9.58 15.37
CA SER A 124 -6.34 9.66 15.90
C SER A 124 -5.32 10.09 14.84
N PHE A 125 -5.43 9.62 13.60
CA PHE A 125 -4.51 9.97 12.52
C PHE A 125 -5.27 10.14 11.21
N SER A 126 -5.03 11.25 10.51
CA SER A 126 -5.49 11.40 9.14
C SER A 126 -4.73 12.50 8.39
N LEU A 127 -4.38 12.19 7.14
CA LEU A 127 -3.71 13.09 6.20
C LEU A 127 -4.58 13.38 4.98
N ASN A 128 -5.87 13.05 5.04
CA ASN A 128 -6.76 12.99 3.89
C ASN A 128 -7.02 14.38 3.30
N GLY A 129 -7.06 14.48 1.98
CA GLY A 129 -7.39 15.73 1.28
C GLY A 129 -6.25 16.73 1.22
N ASN A 130 -5.01 16.26 1.06
CA ASN A 130 -3.84 17.09 0.84
C ASN A 130 -3.28 16.90 -0.59
N GLU A 131 -2.03 17.31 -0.80
CA GLU A 131 -1.27 17.23 -2.05
C GLU A 131 0.00 16.37 -1.86
N PHE A 132 -0.03 15.44 -0.89
CA PHE A 132 1.10 14.53 -0.67
C PHE A 132 1.32 13.67 -1.91
N CYS A 133 2.59 13.46 -2.23
CA CYS A 133 3.03 12.66 -3.35
C CYS A 133 3.43 11.26 -2.86
N PRO A 134 3.07 10.22 -3.62
CA PRO A 134 3.65 8.90 -3.42
C PRO A 134 5.16 8.86 -3.75
N PRO A 135 5.90 7.82 -3.31
CA PRO A 135 5.41 6.67 -2.54
C PRO A 135 5.06 7.06 -1.11
N TYR A 136 4.00 6.44 -0.56
CA TYR A 136 3.63 6.62 0.84
C TYR A 136 4.30 5.53 1.68
N PRO A 137 4.71 5.81 2.93
CA PRO A 137 5.20 4.76 3.82
C PRO A 137 4.19 3.63 3.97
N GLU A 138 4.63 2.37 3.83
CA GLU A 138 3.75 1.17 3.81
C GLU A 138 2.78 1.12 4.99
N CYS A 139 3.22 1.57 6.16
CA CYS A 139 2.41 1.53 7.39
C CYS A 139 1.18 2.46 7.36
N ILE A 140 1.19 3.49 6.52
CA ILE A 140 0.10 4.48 6.39
C ILE A 140 -0.55 4.47 5.02
N GLU A 141 0.04 3.80 4.03
CA GLU A 141 -0.45 3.74 2.65
C GLU A 141 -1.96 3.42 2.57
N PRO A 142 -2.51 2.42 3.29
CA PRO A 142 -3.95 2.11 3.25
C PRO A 142 -4.85 3.20 3.87
N TYR A 143 -4.26 4.16 4.59
CA TYR A 143 -4.95 5.15 5.42
C TYR A 143 -4.71 6.59 4.95
N MET A 144 -4.03 6.80 3.82
CA MET A 144 -3.69 8.12 3.27
C MET A 144 -4.91 8.96 2.84
N GLY A 145 -6.02 8.29 2.55
CA GLY A 145 -7.20 8.94 1.97
C GLY A 145 -6.92 9.50 0.57
N TRP A 146 -7.76 10.43 0.13
CA TRP A 146 -7.60 11.08 -1.18
C TRP A 146 -6.49 12.13 -1.15
N GLN A 147 -5.58 12.09 -2.12
CA GLN A 147 -4.55 13.12 -2.34
C GLN A 147 -4.67 13.71 -3.74
N ASN A 148 -4.33 14.99 -3.89
CA ASN A 148 -4.19 15.63 -5.19
C ASN A 148 -2.74 15.50 -5.68
N SER A 149 -2.45 14.44 -6.43
CA SER A 149 -1.12 14.11 -6.93
C SER A 149 -0.78 14.72 -8.30
N GLN A 150 -1.54 15.73 -8.76
CA GLN A 150 -1.36 16.29 -10.12
C GLN A 150 -0.02 17.00 -10.34
N ASP A 151 0.51 17.62 -9.30
CA ASP A 151 1.72 18.45 -9.35
C ASP A 151 2.96 17.71 -8.80
N CYS A 152 2.85 16.40 -8.55
CA CYS A 152 4.02 15.60 -8.19
C CYS A 152 5.05 15.64 -9.32
N GLU A 153 6.30 15.99 -9.00
CA GLU A 153 7.39 15.94 -9.97
C GLU A 153 7.60 14.48 -10.38
N LEU A 154 7.10 14.11 -11.57
CA LEU A 154 7.17 12.79 -12.20
C LEU A 154 8.60 12.33 -12.54
N SER A 155 9.63 12.85 -11.87
CA SER A 155 11.03 12.63 -12.25
C SER A 155 11.56 11.24 -11.93
N GLU A 156 10.83 10.46 -11.14
CA GLU A 156 11.19 9.10 -10.77
C GLU A 156 9.93 8.23 -10.91
N CYS A 157 9.90 7.33 -11.89
CA CYS A 157 8.84 6.33 -12.02
C CYS A 157 9.11 5.27 -10.93
N TYR A 158 8.72 5.59 -9.69
CA TYR A 158 8.49 4.67 -8.57
C TYR A 158 7.00 4.29 -8.59
N ASP A 159 6.51 3.20 -8.03
CA ASP A 159 7.10 1.98 -7.47
C ASP A 159 6.19 0.85 -8.01
N VAL A 160 6.57 0.37 -9.20
CA VAL A 160 5.92 -0.79 -9.79
C VAL A 160 6.50 -1.99 -9.09
N GLY A 161 5.69 -2.62 -8.25
CA GLY A 161 6.11 -3.69 -7.40
C GLY A 161 5.39 -5.00 -7.64
N VAL A 162 5.97 -6.07 -7.11
CA VAL A 162 5.30 -7.36 -7.01
C VAL A 162 5.11 -7.69 -5.54
N ARG A 163 3.87 -7.98 -5.13
CA ARG A 163 3.53 -8.44 -3.78
C ARG A 163 2.65 -9.68 -3.81
N ASP A 164 2.39 -10.24 -2.63
CA ASP A 164 1.54 -11.44 -2.41
C ASP A 164 1.89 -12.59 -3.35
N PHE A 165 3.19 -12.89 -3.48
CA PHE A 165 3.64 -13.97 -4.35
C PHE A 165 3.34 -15.31 -3.70
N ILE A 166 2.31 -15.99 -4.22
CA ILE A 166 1.76 -17.24 -3.68
C ILE A 166 1.87 -18.37 -4.71
N SER A 167 1.69 -19.60 -4.21
CA SER A 167 1.55 -20.80 -5.04
C SER A 167 0.26 -21.53 -4.69
N PHE A 168 -0.44 -22.05 -5.69
CA PHE A 168 -1.63 -22.87 -5.49
C PHE A 168 -1.80 -23.92 -6.60
N GLU A 169 -2.61 -24.94 -6.34
CA GLU A 169 -2.94 -26.00 -7.31
C GLU A 169 -4.45 -26.06 -7.54
N TYR A 170 -4.88 -25.96 -8.79
CA TYR A 170 -6.28 -26.18 -9.15
C TYR A 170 -6.54 -27.66 -9.38
N ASN A 171 -7.55 -28.25 -8.73
CA ASN A 171 -8.01 -29.64 -8.95
C ASN A 171 -6.94 -30.75 -8.72
N GLY A 172 -5.91 -30.47 -7.93
CA GLY A 172 -4.83 -31.42 -7.59
C GLY A 172 -4.85 -31.91 -6.14
N ASP A 173 -3.73 -32.48 -5.69
CA ASP A 173 -3.54 -33.05 -4.35
C ASP A 173 -2.55 -32.26 -3.48
N ASN A 174 -2.21 -31.05 -3.92
CA ASN A 174 -1.22 -30.13 -3.39
C ASN A 174 0.22 -30.63 -3.51
N VAL A 175 0.48 -31.71 -4.25
CA VAL A 175 1.82 -32.27 -4.43
C VAL A 175 2.31 -31.95 -5.83
N LEU A 176 3.46 -31.27 -5.90
CA LEU A 176 4.06 -30.94 -7.19
C LEU A 176 4.64 -32.20 -7.86
N ASN A 177 3.82 -32.91 -8.65
CA ASN A 177 4.16 -34.19 -9.27
C ASN A 177 3.50 -34.40 -10.67
N THR A 178 3.91 -33.62 -11.67
CA THR A 178 3.34 -33.60 -13.05
C THR A 178 3.05 -34.94 -13.76
N TYR A 179 3.63 -36.08 -13.32
CA TYR A 179 3.34 -37.40 -13.88
C TYR A 179 2.20 -38.16 -13.18
N GLU A 180 1.94 -37.85 -11.92
CA GLU A 180 0.90 -38.50 -11.10
C GLU A 180 -0.36 -37.63 -10.99
N ASP A 181 -0.24 -36.33 -11.26
CA ASP A 181 -1.38 -35.44 -11.30
C ASP A 181 -2.11 -35.47 -12.65
N PHE A 182 -3.23 -36.19 -12.71
CA PHE A 182 -4.05 -36.30 -13.92
C PHE A 182 -5.10 -35.19 -14.03
N SER A 183 -5.26 -34.35 -13.00
CA SER A 183 -6.29 -33.30 -12.96
C SER A 183 -5.83 -31.98 -12.40
N GLY A 184 -4.72 -31.94 -11.66
CA GLY A 184 -4.19 -30.73 -11.06
C GLY A 184 -3.22 -29.97 -11.95
N GLU A 185 -3.33 -28.65 -11.88
CA GLU A 185 -2.48 -27.71 -12.59
C GLU A 185 -1.90 -26.72 -11.56
N PRO A 186 -0.56 -26.57 -11.47
CA PRO A 186 0.06 -25.69 -10.51
C PRO A 186 0.22 -24.27 -11.06
N TYR A 187 0.01 -23.30 -10.18
CA TYR A 187 0.01 -21.87 -10.51
C TYR A 187 0.80 -21.06 -9.48
N LEU A 188 1.35 -19.96 -9.95
CA LEU A 188 1.84 -18.85 -9.16
C LEU A 188 0.82 -17.72 -9.22
N GLY A 189 0.49 -17.12 -8.08
CA GLY A 189 -0.30 -15.90 -8.00
C GLY A 189 0.58 -14.75 -7.50
N PHE A 190 0.42 -13.56 -8.05
CA PHE A 190 1.03 -12.34 -7.51
C PHE A 190 0.26 -11.09 -7.89
N HIS A 191 0.32 -10.07 -7.05
CA HIS A 191 -0.15 -8.74 -7.42
C HIS A 191 0.99 -7.94 -8.04
N ILE A 192 0.70 -7.27 -9.14
CA ILE A 192 1.49 -6.13 -9.58
C ILE A 192 0.77 -4.86 -9.12
N TYR A 193 1.49 -3.97 -8.46
CA TYR A 193 0.94 -2.70 -8.00
C TYR A 193 1.75 -1.52 -8.54
N ASN A 194 1.12 -0.36 -8.57
CA ASN A 194 1.76 0.94 -8.76
C ASN A 194 1.29 1.84 -7.63
N ASP A 195 2.06 1.94 -6.56
CA ASP A 195 1.82 2.85 -5.44
C ASP A 195 2.37 4.27 -5.71
N GLY A 196 3.07 4.44 -6.84
CA GLY A 196 3.58 5.70 -7.36
C GLY A 196 2.56 6.57 -8.09
N PRO A 197 3.00 7.67 -8.74
CA PRO A 197 2.12 8.49 -9.56
C PRO A 197 1.66 7.73 -10.84
N ASP A 198 0.72 8.32 -11.59
CA ASP A 198 0.29 7.77 -12.89
C ASP A 198 1.48 7.66 -13.85
N CYS A 199 2.06 6.45 -14.02
CA CYS A 199 3.12 6.20 -14.99
C CYS A 199 2.51 5.55 -16.25
N PHE A 200 2.38 6.35 -17.33
CA PHE A 200 1.88 5.88 -18.64
C PHE A 200 2.87 5.00 -19.43
N GLN A 201 4.01 4.64 -18.82
CA GLN A 201 4.96 3.70 -19.41
C GLN A 201 4.41 2.28 -19.40
N TYR A 202 5.18 1.31 -19.89
CA TYR A 202 4.76 -0.10 -19.97
C TYR A 202 5.33 -0.89 -18.78
N PRO A 203 4.68 -0.86 -17.59
CA PRO A 203 5.07 -1.72 -16.49
C PRO A 203 4.95 -3.17 -16.91
N GLY A 204 5.74 -4.02 -16.29
CA GLY A 204 5.80 -5.43 -16.59
C GLY A 204 6.24 -6.25 -15.39
N VAL A 205 6.13 -7.55 -15.53
CA VAL A 205 6.64 -8.52 -14.57
C VAL A 205 7.50 -9.53 -15.30
N ARG A 206 8.56 -9.96 -14.64
CA ARG A 206 9.37 -11.08 -15.06
C ARG A 206 9.41 -12.13 -13.96
N VAL A 207 9.10 -13.37 -14.32
CA VAL A 207 9.13 -14.52 -13.41
C VAL A 207 10.16 -15.53 -13.90
N THR A 208 11.03 -15.96 -12.99
CA THR A 208 12.11 -16.91 -13.25
C THR A 208 12.10 -18.04 -12.24
N SER A 209 12.77 -19.14 -12.59
CA SER A 209 13.05 -20.26 -11.70
C SER A 209 14.56 -20.52 -11.65
N ASP A 210 15.07 -20.90 -10.49
CA ASP A 210 16.47 -21.31 -10.31
C ASP A 210 16.76 -22.74 -10.81
N THR A 211 15.72 -23.48 -11.19
CA THR A 211 15.79 -24.92 -11.47
C THR A 211 15.54 -25.22 -12.95
N PRO A 212 16.53 -25.82 -13.66
CA PRO A 212 16.34 -26.25 -15.03
C PRO A 212 15.24 -27.31 -15.18
N GLY A 213 14.44 -27.20 -16.24
CA GLY A 213 13.30 -28.08 -16.49
C GLY A 213 11.99 -27.56 -15.93
N VAL A 214 11.98 -26.35 -15.35
CA VAL A 214 10.76 -25.60 -15.07
C VAL A 214 10.42 -24.71 -16.27
N SER A 215 9.16 -24.67 -16.66
CA SER A 215 8.66 -23.83 -17.75
C SER A 215 7.36 -23.12 -17.36
N PHE A 216 7.09 -21.97 -17.94
CA PHE A 216 5.90 -21.16 -17.66
C PHE A 216 4.94 -21.12 -18.86
N TYR A 217 3.64 -21.07 -18.60
CA TYR A 217 2.61 -20.90 -19.62
C TYR A 217 2.51 -19.42 -20.07
N GLY A 218 2.48 -19.16 -21.39
CA GLY A 218 2.45 -17.79 -21.92
C GLY A 218 2.07 -17.64 -23.40
N TYR A 219 2.16 -16.41 -23.94
CA TYR A 219 1.91 -16.11 -25.36
C TYR A 219 3.08 -16.59 -26.25
N GLY A 220 3.12 -17.89 -26.52
CA GLY A 220 4.03 -18.52 -27.50
C GLY A 220 5.13 -19.38 -26.86
N ASP A 221 4.88 -20.69 -26.83
CA ASP A 221 5.76 -21.80 -26.40
C ASP A 221 6.30 -21.73 -24.95
N ASP A 222 6.41 -22.89 -24.29
CA ASP A 222 6.99 -23.10 -22.95
C ASP A 222 8.34 -22.38 -22.79
N GLN A 223 8.38 -21.30 -22.00
CA GLN A 223 9.61 -20.52 -21.76
C GLN A 223 10.20 -20.86 -20.39
N GLU A 224 11.54 -20.83 -20.28
CA GLU A 224 12.27 -20.89 -18.99
C GLU A 224 12.14 -19.59 -18.18
N VAL A 225 11.66 -18.51 -18.82
CA VAL A 225 11.44 -17.19 -18.23
C VAL A 225 10.10 -16.65 -18.73
N PHE A 226 9.23 -16.25 -17.83
CA PHE A 226 8.01 -15.53 -18.17
C PHE A 226 8.26 -14.03 -18.09
N GLU A 227 7.81 -13.29 -19.10
CA GLU A 227 7.89 -11.82 -19.10
C GLU A 227 6.70 -11.22 -19.86
N THR A 228 6.06 -10.21 -19.28
CA THR A 228 4.93 -9.50 -19.90
C THR A 228 4.88 -8.03 -19.48
N TRP A 229 4.12 -7.22 -20.23
CA TRP A 229 3.99 -5.77 -20.00
C TRP A 229 2.56 -5.29 -20.31
N TRP A 230 2.15 -4.20 -19.64
CA TRP A 230 0.83 -3.58 -19.76
C TRP A 230 0.91 -2.15 -20.31
N TYR A 231 -0.21 -1.63 -20.83
CA TYR A 231 -0.31 -0.24 -21.28
C TYR A 231 -0.58 0.69 -20.09
N GLY A 232 0.44 0.93 -19.26
CA GLY A 232 0.34 1.77 -18.06
C GLY A 232 -0.40 1.10 -16.90
N MET A 233 -0.16 1.66 -15.71
CA MET A 233 -0.93 1.41 -14.49
C MET A 233 -1.19 2.78 -13.85
N PHE A 234 -2.42 3.02 -13.41
CA PHE A 234 -2.76 4.23 -12.66
C PHE A 234 -2.08 4.23 -11.29
N SER A 235 -1.98 5.40 -10.69
CA SER A 235 -1.56 5.59 -9.32
C SER A 235 -2.49 4.83 -8.38
N GLN A 236 -1.91 4.14 -7.41
CA GLN A 236 -2.60 3.28 -6.45
C GLN A 236 -3.39 2.14 -7.12
N GLN A 237 -3.04 1.77 -8.36
CA GLN A 237 -3.64 0.63 -9.03
C GLN A 237 -2.91 -0.65 -8.65
N GLU A 238 -3.68 -1.71 -8.47
CA GLU A 238 -3.20 -3.07 -8.27
C GLU A 238 -3.95 -4.02 -9.19
N GLU A 239 -3.24 -5.01 -9.73
CA GLU A 239 -3.80 -6.05 -10.58
C GLU A 239 -3.23 -7.40 -10.18
N GLY A 240 -4.12 -8.38 -9.94
CA GLY A 240 -3.71 -9.75 -9.69
C GLY A 240 -3.36 -10.49 -10.96
N PHE A 241 -2.36 -11.36 -10.90
CA PHE A 241 -1.92 -12.17 -12.01
C PHE A 241 -1.74 -13.62 -11.59
N VAL A 242 -2.09 -14.53 -12.49
CA VAL A 242 -1.97 -15.97 -12.29
C VAL A 242 -1.12 -16.54 -13.43
N LEU A 243 -0.04 -17.23 -13.07
CA LEU A 243 0.92 -17.81 -13.98
C LEU A 243 1.04 -19.32 -13.75
N GLY A 244 0.52 -20.11 -14.69
CA GLY A 244 0.71 -21.56 -14.66
C GLY A 244 2.14 -21.94 -15.02
N PHE A 245 2.64 -23.03 -14.44
CA PHE A 245 3.97 -23.55 -14.71
C PHE A 245 3.98 -25.08 -14.80
N ASP A 246 5.04 -25.61 -15.38
CA ASP A 246 5.27 -27.04 -15.54
C ASP A 246 6.65 -27.41 -15.01
N VAL A 247 6.74 -28.57 -14.37
CA VAL A 247 8.01 -29.15 -13.92
C VAL A 247 8.29 -30.43 -14.69
N SER A 248 9.44 -30.45 -15.36
CA SER A 248 9.88 -31.60 -16.14
C SER A 248 9.96 -32.85 -15.27
N PRO A 249 9.50 -34.03 -15.76
CA PRO A 249 9.55 -35.29 -15.01
C PRO A 249 10.98 -35.78 -14.75
N TYR A 250 12.00 -35.09 -15.28
CA TYR A 250 13.41 -35.39 -15.02
C TYR A 250 13.98 -34.61 -13.82
N VAL A 251 13.23 -33.67 -13.26
CA VAL A 251 13.60 -33.00 -12.00
C VAL A 251 13.39 -34.00 -10.84
N PRO A 252 14.43 -34.29 -10.03
CA PRO A 252 14.31 -35.28 -8.95
C PRO A 252 13.35 -34.84 -7.85
N GLU A 253 12.66 -35.82 -7.26
CA GLU A 253 11.90 -35.65 -6.00
C GLU A 253 12.81 -35.10 -4.87
N GLY A 254 12.29 -34.18 -4.06
CA GLY A 254 13.03 -33.46 -3.03
C GLY A 254 13.86 -32.28 -3.54
N THR A 255 13.77 -31.93 -4.83
CA THR A 255 14.39 -30.71 -5.36
C THR A 255 13.59 -29.50 -4.91
N VAL A 256 14.26 -28.54 -4.27
CA VAL A 256 13.68 -27.23 -3.96
C VAL A 256 13.80 -26.35 -5.21
N ILE A 257 12.66 -25.84 -5.67
CA ILE A 257 12.54 -24.89 -6.77
C ILE A 257 12.26 -23.53 -6.16
N THR A 258 13.08 -22.54 -6.47
CA THR A 258 12.84 -21.15 -6.09
C THR A 258 12.32 -20.38 -7.29
N PHE A 259 11.13 -19.80 -7.14
CA PHE A 259 10.59 -18.85 -8.09
C PHE A 259 10.93 -17.43 -7.63
N THR A 260 11.24 -16.56 -8.58
CA THR A 260 11.48 -15.14 -8.32
C THR A 260 10.67 -14.31 -9.30
N ALA A 261 9.86 -13.39 -8.77
CA ALA A 261 9.17 -12.38 -9.54
C ALA A 261 9.84 -11.02 -9.32
N GLU A 262 10.13 -10.31 -10.40
CA GLU A 262 10.69 -8.96 -10.39
C GLU A 262 9.86 -8.06 -11.30
N SER A 263 9.68 -6.80 -10.92
CA SER A 263 9.09 -5.83 -11.82
C SER A 263 10.05 -5.48 -12.95
N THR A 264 9.51 -5.29 -14.15
CA THR A 264 10.24 -4.88 -15.36
C THR A 264 9.50 -3.73 -16.02
N THR A 265 10.13 -3.08 -16.99
CA THR A 265 9.54 -1.97 -17.74
C THR A 265 10.00 -2.07 -19.19
N LEU A 266 9.06 -2.11 -20.14
CA LEU A 266 9.41 -2.18 -21.56
C LEU A 266 10.12 -0.89 -21.99
N HIS A 267 11.35 -1.01 -22.48
CA HIS A 267 12.20 0.09 -22.99
C HIS A 267 13.00 0.92 -21.96
N CYS A 268 13.11 0.53 -20.68
CA CYS A 268 14.13 1.09 -19.77
C CYS A 268 15.45 0.31 -19.74
N GLU A 269 15.60 -0.75 -20.54
CA GLU A 269 16.81 -1.59 -20.57
C GLU A 269 18.09 -0.84 -21.02
N ASP A 270 17.94 0.28 -21.73
CA ASP A 270 19.02 1.19 -22.07
C ASP A 270 18.97 2.38 -21.10
N SER A 271 20.00 2.52 -20.24
CA SER A 271 20.16 3.63 -19.29
C SER A 271 19.61 4.95 -19.85
N CYS A 272 18.68 5.61 -19.14
CA CYS A 272 18.14 6.91 -19.56
C CYS A 272 19.22 8.02 -19.64
N LEU A 273 20.47 7.71 -19.27
CA LEU A 273 21.68 8.48 -19.56
C LEU A 273 21.80 8.83 -21.07
N GLY A 274 21.27 10.00 -21.43
CA GLY A 274 21.38 10.59 -22.77
C GLY A 274 20.12 10.47 -23.64
N SER A 275 19.00 10.03 -23.07
CA SER A 275 17.69 10.10 -23.71
C SER A 275 17.19 11.55 -23.79
N ASP A 276 16.76 11.98 -24.98
CA ASP A 276 16.03 13.26 -25.19
C ASP A 276 14.52 13.08 -24.87
N ASP A 277 14.09 11.88 -24.45
CA ASP A 277 12.72 11.62 -24.04
C ASP A 277 12.50 12.15 -22.61
N PRO A 278 11.70 13.22 -22.42
CA PRO A 278 11.41 13.77 -21.10
C PRO A 278 10.61 12.81 -20.21
N TYR A 279 10.20 11.66 -20.75
CA TYR A 279 9.52 10.59 -20.02
C TYR A 279 10.41 9.36 -19.78
N CYS A 280 11.70 9.36 -20.13
CA CYS A 280 12.62 8.26 -19.77
C CYS A 280 13.18 8.49 -18.38
N HIS A 281 12.74 7.69 -17.41
CA HIS A 281 13.19 7.74 -16.02
C HIS A 281 13.80 6.38 -15.63
N GLU A 282 14.91 6.40 -14.89
CA GLU A 282 15.52 5.17 -14.36
C GLU A 282 14.68 4.71 -13.17
N CYS A 283 13.93 3.62 -13.32
CA CYS A 283 13.18 3.01 -12.23
C CYS A 283 14.11 2.08 -11.45
N PRO A 284 14.34 2.24 -10.14
CA PRO A 284 14.83 1.12 -9.36
C PRO A 284 13.69 0.11 -9.24
N PRO A 285 13.87 -1.14 -9.71
CA PRO A 285 12.86 -2.17 -9.47
C PRO A 285 12.71 -2.37 -7.96
N THR A 286 11.49 -2.71 -7.51
CA THR A 286 11.29 -3.25 -6.18
C THR A 286 12.18 -4.46 -5.96
N ASP A 287 12.50 -4.73 -4.69
CA ASP A 287 13.24 -5.94 -4.36
C ASP A 287 12.44 -7.16 -4.88
N PRO A 288 13.08 -8.06 -5.66
CA PRO A 288 12.38 -9.23 -6.17
C PRO A 288 11.81 -10.08 -5.04
N ILE A 289 10.58 -10.55 -5.21
CA ILE A 289 9.92 -11.45 -4.27
C ILE A 289 10.14 -12.90 -4.71
N SER A 290 10.36 -13.79 -3.75
CA SER A 290 10.63 -15.20 -4.00
C SER A 290 9.83 -16.13 -3.12
N ILE A 291 9.41 -17.25 -3.70
CA ILE A 291 8.85 -18.39 -2.99
C ILE A 291 9.57 -19.67 -3.39
N SER A 292 9.51 -20.68 -2.52
CA SER A 292 10.10 -21.99 -2.79
C SER A 292 9.10 -23.11 -2.63
N VAL A 293 9.13 -24.06 -3.55
CA VAL A 293 8.33 -25.30 -3.50
C VAL A 293 9.25 -26.51 -3.64
N THR A 294 8.88 -27.65 -3.07
CA THR A 294 9.69 -28.88 -3.12
C THR A 294 8.98 -29.95 -3.95
N VAL A 295 9.66 -30.47 -4.97
CA VAL A 295 9.10 -31.51 -5.86
C VAL A 295 8.77 -32.77 -5.07
N GLY A 296 7.52 -33.25 -5.19
CA GLY A 296 7.01 -34.43 -4.48
C GLY A 296 6.66 -34.21 -3.01
N GLU A 297 6.75 -32.99 -2.50
CA GLU A 297 6.17 -32.62 -1.21
C GLU A 297 4.90 -31.79 -1.42
N SER A 298 4.03 -31.79 -0.41
CA SER A 298 2.89 -30.87 -0.41
C SER A 298 3.40 -29.44 -0.28
N PHE A 299 3.09 -28.55 -1.21
CA PHE A 299 3.41 -27.13 -1.04
C PHE A 299 2.29 -26.40 -0.30
N THR A 300 2.59 -25.22 0.26
CA THR A 300 1.60 -24.37 0.90
C THR A 300 0.60 -23.92 -0.16
N ASN A 301 -0.52 -24.63 -0.27
CA ASN A 301 -1.59 -24.24 -1.18
C ASN A 301 -2.34 -23.07 -0.55
N SER A 302 -2.24 -21.89 -1.17
CA SER A 302 -2.93 -20.69 -0.73
C SER A 302 -4.45 -20.70 -0.99
N VAL A 303 -5.03 -21.77 -1.56
CA VAL A 303 -6.49 -21.90 -1.67
C VAL A 303 -7.12 -21.82 -0.27
N GLY A 304 -7.98 -20.81 -0.09
CA GLY A 304 -8.63 -20.50 1.18
C GLY A 304 -7.88 -19.49 2.06
N ASP A 305 -6.68 -19.05 1.67
CA ASP A 305 -5.93 -17.95 2.28
C ASP A 305 -6.39 -16.64 1.63
N SER A 306 -7.60 -16.21 1.98
CA SER A 306 -8.25 -15.05 1.36
C SER A 306 -7.57 -13.75 1.72
N ASN A 307 -6.95 -13.62 2.90
CA ASN A 307 -6.22 -12.40 3.25
C ASN A 307 -4.73 -12.46 2.85
N LEU A 308 -4.30 -13.55 2.21
CA LEU A 308 -2.95 -13.76 1.65
C LEU A 308 -1.84 -13.63 2.69
N ASP A 309 -2.14 -13.95 3.97
CA ASP A 309 -1.18 -13.87 5.07
C ASP A 309 -0.33 -15.15 5.24
N GLY A 310 -0.62 -16.18 4.43
CA GLY A 310 0.06 -17.47 4.41
C GLY A 310 -0.59 -18.52 5.32
N GLU A 311 -1.67 -18.21 6.05
CA GLU A 311 -2.30 -19.09 7.02
C GLU A 311 -3.83 -19.15 6.87
N VAL A 312 -4.38 -20.28 6.45
CA VAL A 312 -5.84 -20.46 6.36
C VAL A 312 -6.48 -20.55 7.76
N ASN A 313 -7.12 -19.46 8.20
CA ASN A 313 -7.66 -19.26 9.54
C ASN A 313 -8.98 -18.45 9.55
N VAL A 314 -9.40 -17.99 10.74
CA VAL A 314 -10.69 -17.28 10.89
C VAL A 314 -10.70 -15.90 10.23
N LEU A 315 -9.52 -15.29 10.00
CA LEU A 315 -9.41 -14.02 9.30
C LEU A 315 -9.80 -14.16 7.83
N ASP A 316 -9.49 -15.27 7.18
CA ASP A 316 -9.92 -15.58 5.81
C ASP A 316 -11.43 -15.71 5.68
N VAL A 317 -12.06 -16.27 6.71
CA VAL A 317 -13.53 -16.37 6.78
C VAL A 317 -14.14 -14.97 6.86
N VAL A 318 -13.51 -14.05 7.61
CA VAL A 318 -13.95 -12.66 7.69
C VAL A 318 -13.83 -11.99 6.33
N GLU A 319 -12.70 -12.18 5.64
CA GLU A 319 -12.44 -11.63 4.31
C GLU A 319 -13.44 -12.15 3.27
N THR A 320 -13.61 -13.48 3.19
CA THR A 320 -14.58 -14.14 2.30
C THR A 320 -16.02 -13.67 2.57
N VAL A 321 -16.41 -13.52 3.84
CA VAL A 321 -17.73 -12.98 4.19
C VAL A 321 -17.85 -11.51 3.78
N GLY A 322 -16.77 -10.73 3.89
CA GLY A 322 -16.66 -9.38 3.35
C GLY A 322 -17.03 -9.35 1.87
N TYR A 323 -16.36 -10.19 1.06
CA TYR A 323 -16.65 -10.35 -0.37
C TYR A 323 -18.14 -10.62 -0.66
N ILE A 324 -18.75 -11.54 0.10
CA ILE A 324 -20.17 -11.90 -0.07
C ILE A 324 -21.09 -10.74 0.28
N VAL A 325 -20.80 -10.00 1.36
CA VAL A 325 -21.68 -8.96 1.90
C VAL A 325 -21.60 -7.66 1.09
N PHE A 326 -20.40 -7.27 0.68
CA PHE A 326 -20.18 -6.00 -0.02
C PHE A 326 -20.48 -6.08 -1.52
N ASN A 327 -20.63 -7.29 -2.09
CA ASN A 327 -21.11 -7.58 -3.44
C ASN A 327 -20.55 -6.60 -4.49
N GLU A 328 -19.24 -6.40 -4.44
CA GLU A 328 -18.56 -5.64 -5.47
C GLU A 328 -18.39 -6.50 -6.72
N SER A 329 -18.28 -5.86 -7.88
CA SER A 329 -18.07 -6.57 -9.14
C SER A 329 -16.60 -7.01 -9.20
N HIS A 330 -16.28 -8.15 -8.61
CA HIS A 330 -14.92 -8.67 -8.61
C HIS A 330 -14.58 -9.27 -9.98
N TYR A 331 -13.36 -9.00 -10.44
CA TYR A 331 -12.83 -9.53 -11.69
C TYR A 331 -12.14 -10.87 -11.45
N TYR A 332 -12.13 -11.74 -12.46
CA TYR A 332 -11.51 -13.07 -12.37
C TYR A 332 -9.99 -13.05 -12.09
N TYR A 333 -9.33 -11.88 -12.21
CA TYR A 333 -7.91 -11.73 -11.95
C TYR A 333 -7.59 -11.28 -10.51
N ASP A 334 -8.61 -10.98 -9.71
CA ASP A 334 -8.48 -10.67 -8.30
C ASP A 334 -8.03 -11.94 -7.54
N LEU A 335 -6.80 -11.96 -7.02
CA LEU A 335 -6.26 -13.14 -6.34
C LEU A 335 -7.04 -13.46 -5.07
N THR A 336 -7.50 -12.44 -4.35
CA THR A 336 -8.34 -12.62 -3.18
C THR A 336 -9.66 -13.28 -3.54
N PHE A 337 -10.28 -12.88 -4.66
CA PHE A 337 -11.46 -13.59 -5.19
C PHE A 337 -11.15 -15.07 -5.47
N LEU A 338 -10.03 -15.35 -6.14
CA LEU A 338 -9.64 -16.71 -6.50
C LEU A 338 -9.33 -17.58 -5.28
N MET A 339 -8.64 -17.04 -4.28
CA MET A 339 -8.35 -17.78 -3.04
C MET A 339 -9.62 -17.97 -2.19
N SER A 340 -10.60 -17.07 -2.31
CA SER A 340 -11.89 -17.19 -1.66
C SER A 340 -12.86 -18.18 -2.35
N ASP A 341 -12.73 -18.41 -3.67
CA ASP A 341 -13.53 -19.39 -4.42
C ASP A 341 -12.94 -20.80 -4.31
N ILE A 342 -12.99 -21.36 -3.11
CA ILE A 342 -12.38 -22.66 -2.77
C ILE A 342 -12.94 -23.79 -3.64
N ASN A 343 -14.21 -23.70 -4.03
CA ASN A 343 -14.86 -24.75 -4.80
C ASN A 343 -14.77 -24.55 -6.32
N THR A 344 -14.19 -23.43 -6.77
CA THR A 344 -13.85 -23.10 -8.15
C THR A 344 -15.06 -23.03 -9.09
N ASP A 345 -16.23 -22.68 -8.56
CA ASP A 345 -17.45 -22.51 -9.36
C ASP A 345 -17.61 -21.09 -9.93
N ASN A 346 -16.61 -20.24 -9.71
CA ASN A 346 -16.56 -18.81 -10.02
C ASN A 346 -17.61 -17.99 -9.24
N LEU A 347 -18.03 -18.46 -8.07
CA LEU A 347 -18.97 -17.74 -7.21
C LEU A 347 -18.52 -17.82 -5.74
N VAL A 348 -17.90 -16.75 -5.23
CA VAL A 348 -17.66 -16.63 -3.79
C VAL A 348 -18.99 -16.50 -3.04
N ASN A 349 -19.38 -17.54 -2.31
CA ASN A 349 -20.64 -17.63 -1.62
C ASN A 349 -20.55 -18.43 -0.30
N VAL A 350 -21.69 -18.69 0.33
CA VAL A 350 -21.72 -19.39 1.63
C VAL A 350 -21.15 -20.81 1.56
N GLN A 351 -21.14 -21.42 0.38
CA GLN A 351 -20.54 -22.73 0.18
C GLN A 351 -19.03 -22.69 0.39
N ASP A 352 -18.36 -21.65 -0.09
CA ASP A 352 -16.91 -21.45 0.10
C ASP A 352 -16.58 -21.20 1.56
N VAL A 353 -17.37 -20.37 2.26
CA VAL A 353 -17.23 -20.19 3.71
C VAL A 353 -17.33 -21.51 4.46
N VAL A 354 -18.28 -22.37 4.10
CA VAL A 354 -18.44 -23.69 4.74
C VAL A 354 -17.23 -24.60 4.44
N MET A 355 -16.69 -24.55 3.23
CA MET A 355 -15.51 -25.33 2.86
C MET A 355 -14.26 -24.83 3.58
N MET A 356 -14.06 -23.50 3.66
CA MET A 356 -12.99 -22.87 4.43
C MET A 356 -13.02 -23.27 5.90
N VAL A 357 -14.20 -23.20 6.53
CA VAL A 357 -14.39 -23.64 7.92
C VAL A 357 -14.07 -25.14 8.08
N SER A 358 -14.35 -25.95 7.06
CA SER A 358 -14.02 -27.39 7.09
C SER A 358 -12.49 -27.61 7.02
N ILE A 359 -11.78 -26.80 6.22
CA ILE A 359 -10.30 -26.78 6.17
C ILE A 359 -9.73 -26.41 7.54
N ILE A 360 -10.16 -25.27 8.11
CA ILE A 360 -9.69 -24.76 9.40
C ILE A 360 -9.91 -25.74 10.55
N LEU A 361 -11.04 -26.46 10.52
CA LEU A 361 -11.40 -27.42 11.56
C LEU A 361 -10.87 -28.84 11.31
N GLU A 362 -10.24 -29.09 10.15
CA GLU A 362 -9.78 -30.41 9.70
C GLU A 362 -10.90 -31.49 9.70
N ILE A 363 -12.13 -31.14 9.26
CA ILE A 363 -13.33 -32.02 9.36
C ILE A 363 -13.95 -32.46 8.04
#